data_AF-M3CS75-F1
#
_entry.id   AF-M3CS75-F1
#
_cell.length_a   1.000
_cell.length_b   1.000
_cell.length_c   1.000
_cell.angle_alpha   90.00
_cell.angle_beta   90.00
_cell.angle_gamma   90.00
#
_symmetry.space_group_name_H-M   'P 1'
#
loop_
_entity.id
_entity.type
_entity.pdbx_description
1 polymer ?
#
loop_
_entity_poly.entity_id
_entity_poly.type
_entity_poly.pdbx_seq_one_letter_code
_entity_poly.pdbx_strand_id
1 'polypeptide(L)' 'MNEYLVYFKTGLEEGFEKLVYSKSLLGAKQRATRDLKKFDSKITAIEIKNRGQYIAHRFSESKKWSSFI' A
#
# COMPACT_ATOMS: atom_id res chain seq x y z
N MET A 1 -9.99 -15.40 -2.98
CA MET A 1 -8.88 -14.43 -3.18
C MET A 1 -9.41 -13.10 -2.69
N ASN A 2 -8.69 -12.41 -1.81
CA ASN A 2 -9.14 -11.15 -1.22
C ASN A 2 -8.70 -9.98 -2.09
N GLU A 3 -9.55 -8.97 -2.16
CA GLU A 3 -9.29 -7.71 -2.84
C GLU A 3 -8.70 -6.69 -1.85
N TYR A 4 -7.60 -6.06 -2.23
CA TYR A 4 -6.98 -5.00 -1.45
C TYR A 4 -6.79 -3.78 -2.34
N LEU A 5 -7.28 -2.63 -1.88
CA LEU A 5 -7.06 -1.36 -2.56
C LEU A 5 -5.82 -0.71 -1.95
N VAL A 6 -4.78 -0.54 -2.75
CA VAL A 6 -3.50 0.04 -2.31
C VAL A 6 -3.43 1.48 -2.78
N TYR A 7 -3.30 2.42 -1.85
CA TYR A 7 -3.14 3.84 -2.15
C TYR A 7 -1.68 4.24 -2.00
N PHE A 8 -1.08 4.79 -3.06
CA PHE A 8 0.27 5.31 -3.10
C PHE A 8 0.22 6.83 -2.97
N LYS A 9 0.62 7.36 -1.81
CA LYS A 9 0.57 8.79 -1.47
C LYS A 9 1.81 9.52 -1.96
N THR A 10 1.63 10.72 -2.52
CA THR A 10 2.68 11.60 -3.06
C THR A 10 2.76 12.91 -2.27
N GLY A 11 2.92 12.84 -0.95
CA GLY A 11 3.06 14.04 -0.10
C GLY A 11 1.89 15.01 -0.23
N LEU A 12 2.12 16.17 -0.87
CA LEU A 12 1.14 17.23 -1.11
C LEU A 12 0.34 17.08 -2.41
N GLU A 13 0.75 16.17 -3.31
CA GLU A 13 0.05 15.87 -4.56
C GLU A 13 -0.97 14.75 -4.34
N GLU A 14 -1.93 14.63 -5.28
CA GLU A 14 -2.83 13.48 -5.30
C GLU A 14 -2.05 12.20 -5.60
N GLY A 15 -2.18 11.23 -4.71
CA GLY A 15 -1.68 9.87 -4.93
C GLY A 15 -2.51 9.09 -5.95
N PHE A 16 -2.18 7.82 -6.15
CA PHE A 16 -2.98 6.93 -6.99
C PHE A 16 -3.33 5.63 -6.28
N GLU A 17 -4.45 5.03 -6.70
CA GLU A 17 -4.93 3.75 -6.19
C GLU A 17 -4.60 2.61 -7.17
N LYS A 18 -4.35 1.43 -6.61
CA LYS A 18 -4.15 0.20 -7.37
C LYS A 18 -4.84 -0.96 -6.67
N LEU A 19 -5.58 -1.74 -7.44
CA LEU A 19 -6.21 -2.96 -6.96
C LEU A 19 -5.20 -4.12 -6.92
N VAL A 20 -5.19 -4.86 -5.82
CA VAL A 20 -4.29 -5.99 -5.57
C VAL A 20 -5.06 -7.19 -5.05
N TYR A 21 -5.07 -8.29 -5.82
CA TYR A 21 -5.75 -9.53 -5.43
C TYR A 21 -4.80 -10.50 -4.74
N SER A 22 -4.97 -10.79 -3.45
CA SER A 22 -4.09 -11.67 -2.65
C SER A 22 -4.83 -12.76 -1.91
N LYS A 23 -4.15 -13.85 -1.55
CA LYS A 23 -4.68 -14.79 -0.55
C LYS A 23 -4.62 -14.22 0.88
N SER A 24 -3.70 -13.28 1.15
CA SER A 24 -3.48 -12.71 2.49
C SER A 24 -2.98 -11.26 2.45
N LEU A 25 -3.11 -10.55 3.57
CA LEU A 25 -2.58 -9.18 3.75
C LEU A 25 -1.05 -9.15 3.55
N LEU A 26 -0.33 -10.17 4.02
CA LEU A 26 1.12 -10.27 3.81
C LEU A 26 1.46 -10.27 2.31
N GLY A 27 0.75 -11.05 1.50
CA GLY A 27 0.96 -11.06 0.05
C GLY A 27 0.61 -9.71 -0.60
N ALA A 28 -0.42 -9.01 -0.09
CA ALA A 28 -0.75 -7.67 -0.57
C ALA A 28 0.37 -6.67 -0.25
N LYS A 29 0.88 -6.67 0.98
CA LYS A 29 2.02 -5.84 1.42
C LYS A 29 3.28 -6.08 0.59
N GLN A 30 3.61 -7.34 0.31
CA GLN A 30 4.77 -7.71 -0.50
C GLN A 30 4.64 -7.17 -1.93
N ARG A 31 3.45 -7.24 -2.54
CA ARG A 31 3.22 -6.70 -3.88
C ARG A 31 3.22 -5.18 -3.91
N ALA A 32 2.53 -4.54 -2.97
CA ALA A 32 2.58 -3.08 -2.80
C ALA A 32 4.02 -2.58 -2.64
N THR A 33 4.86 -3.30 -1.88
CA THR A 33 6.28 -2.99 -1.72
C THR A 33 7.07 -3.13 -3.02
N ARG A 34 6.79 -4.15 -3.83
CA ARG A 34 7.45 -4.33 -5.12
C ARG A 34 7.02 -3.25 -6.12
N ASP A 35 5.75 -2.88 -6.09
CA ASP A 35 5.20 -1.83 -6.93
C ASP A 35 5.77 -0.46 -6.53
N LEU A 36 5.89 -0.17 -5.23
CA LEU A 36 6.55 1.05 -4.72
C LEU A 36 7.95 1.23 -5.34
N LYS A 37 8.74 0.16 -5.50
CA LYS A 37 10.08 0.22 -6.12
C LYS A 37 10.06 0.56 -7.61
N LYS A 38 8.94 0.35 -8.30
CA LYS A 38 8.77 0.65 -9.72
C LYS A 38 8.25 2.06 -9.96
N PHE A 39 7.64 2.67 -8.93
CA PHE A 39 7.03 3.97 -9.01
C PHE A 39 7.99 5.07 -8.55
N ASP A 40 7.64 6.31 -8.91
CA ASP A 40 8.41 7.53 -8.69
C ASP A 40 8.90 7.67 -7.23
N SER A 41 10.09 8.26 -7.04
CA SER A 41 10.65 8.60 -5.73
C SER A 41 9.77 9.58 -4.94
N LYS A 42 8.77 10.20 -5.58
CA LYS A 42 7.76 11.05 -4.95
C LYS A 42 6.79 10.32 -4.02
N ILE A 43 6.68 8.99 -4.08
CA ILE A 43 5.80 8.27 -3.14
C ILE A 43 6.35 8.42 -1.71
N THR A 44 5.57 9.00 -0.81
CA THR A 44 5.92 9.20 0.61
C THR A 44 5.36 8.09 1.50
N ALA A 45 4.23 7.50 1.12
CA ALA A 45 3.60 6.43 1.88
C ALA A 45 2.72 5.54 1.00
N ILE A 46 2.43 4.35 1.53
CA ILE A 46 1.47 3.41 0.97
C ILE A 46 0.50 2.97 2.05
N GLU A 47 -0.78 2.92 1.69
CA GLU A 47 -1.87 2.47 2.56
C GLU A 47 -2.64 1.35 1.88
N ILE A 48 -3.15 0.41 2.68
CA ILE A 48 -3.94 -0.70 2.18
C ILE A 48 -5.32 -0.64 2.83
N LYS A 49 -6.36 -0.59 1.98
CA LYS A 49 -7.75 -0.80 2.37
C LYS A 49 -8.20 -2.21 2.02
N ASN A 50 -9.07 -2.75 2.85
CA ASN A 50 -9.87 -3.95 2.56
C ASN A 50 -11.28 -3.70 3.11
N ARG A 51 -12.32 -3.97 2.31
CA ARG A 51 -13.73 -3.79 2.71
C ARG A 51 -14.02 -2.39 3.29
N GLY A 52 -13.45 -1.36 2.66
CA GLY A 52 -13.62 0.04 3.07
C GLY A 52 -12.78 0.49 4.28
N GLN A 53 -12.03 -0.40 4.93
CA GLN A 53 -11.22 -0.08 6.11
C GLN A 53 -9.73 -0.08 5.80
N TYR A 54 -8.99 0.88 6.34
CA TYR A 54 -7.53 0.90 6.29
C TYR A 54 -6.96 -0.12 7.29
N ILE A 55 -6.20 -1.08 6.79
CA ILE A 55 -5.69 -2.21 7.57
C ILE A 55 -4.16 -2.27 7.62
N ALA A 56 -3.48 -1.51 6.76
CA ALA A 56 -2.04 -1.38 6.80
C ALA A 56 -1.56 -0.05 6.23
N HIS A 57 -0.41 0.39 6.74
CA HIS A 57 0.27 1.59 6.32
C HIS A 57 1.79 1.35 6.32
N ARG A 58 2.51 2.02 5.43
CA ARG A 58 3.97 2.05 5.42
C ARG A 58 4.48 3.33 4.76
N PHE A 59 5.36 4.05 5.43
CA PHE A 59 6.16 5.11 4.83
C PHE A 59 7.17 4.54 3.82
N SER A 60 7.43 5.25 2.73
CA SER A 60 8.33 4.78 1.66
C SER A 60 9.76 4.58 2.15
N GLU A 61 10.23 5.44 3.06
CA GLU A 61 11.53 5.36 3.72
C GLU A 61 11.63 4.22 4.76
N SER A 62 10.50 3.69 5.24
CA SER A 62 10.49 2.62 6.24
C SER A 62 10.58 1.25 5.58
N LYS A 63 11.30 0.31 6.19
CA LYS A 63 11.27 -1.12 5.81
C LYS A 63 10.09 -1.88 6.46
N LYS A 64 9.45 -1.29 7.48
CA LYS A 64 8.41 -1.94 8.28
C LYS A 64 7.03 -1.51 7.82
N TRP A 65 6.07 -2.42 7.98
CA TRP A 65 4.65 -2.14 7.82
C TRP A 65 4.01 -1.98 9.19
N SER A 66 3.20 -0.93 9.33
CA SER A 66 2.21 -0.84 10.40
C SER A 66 0.94 -1.54 9.96
N SER A 67 0.31 -2.27 10.87
CA SER A 67 -1.01 -2.88 10.66
C SER A 67 -1.94 -2.41 11.74
N PHE A 68 -3.16 -2.10 11.34
CA PHE A 68 -4.24 -1.76 12.23
C PHE A 68 -5.03 -3.06 12.43
N ILE A 69 -5.08 -3.53 13.67
CA ILE A 69 -5.81 -4.74 14.07
C ILE A 69 -7.29 -4.40 14.14
#